data_AF-A0A2K6GPY0-F1
#
_entry.id   AF-A0A2K6GPY0-F1
#
_cell.length_a   1.000
_cell.length_b   1.000
_cell.length_c   1.000
_cell.angle_alpha   90.00
_cell.angle_beta   90.00
_cell.angle_gamma   90.00
#
_symmetry.space_group_name_H-M   'P 1'
#
loop_
_entity.id
_entity.type
_entity.pdbx_description
1 polymer ?
#
loop_
_entity_poly.entity_id
_entity_poly.type
_entity_poly.pdbx_seq_one_letter_code
_entity_poly.pdbx_strand_id
1 'polypeptide(L)' 'MVTEKVAYIGTSNWSEDYFSSTSGVGLVVSQTAPSTQPGVATVQEQLRQLFERDWSSRYAVGLDGPAPGRDCVWRG' A
#
# COMPACT_ATOMS: atom_id res chain seq x y z
N MET A 1 3.06 -2.39 0.87
CA MET A 1 2.96 -2.78 -0.55
C MET A 1 2.07 -4.01 -0.67
N VAL A 2 1.26 -4.09 -1.71
CA VAL A 2 0.44 -5.26 -1.99
C VAL A 2 0.71 -5.74 -3.41
N THR A 3 0.82 -7.05 -3.59
CA THR A 3 0.87 -7.72 -4.89
C THR A 3 -0.35 -8.64 -5.01
N GLU A 4 -0.52 -9.30 -6.14
CA GLU A 4 -1.62 -10.24 -6.37
C GLU A 4 -1.68 -11.39 -5.36
N LYS A 5 -0.54 -11.80 -4.80
CA LYS A 5 -0.42 -13.02 -3.96
C LYS A 5 0.13 -12.75 -2.56
N VAL A 6 0.82 -11.63 -2.38
CA VAL A 6 1.60 -11.33 -1.18
C VAL A 6 1.40 -9.88 -0.77
N ALA A 7 1.25 -9.65 0.53
CA ALA A 7 1.32 -8.31 1.10
C ALA A 7 2.61 -8.13 1.90
N TYR A 8 3.23 -6.95 1.75
CA TYR A 8 4.39 -6.52 2.51
C TYR A 8 4.02 -5.32 3.37
N ILE A 9 4.26 -5.43 4.67
CA ILE A 9 4.06 -4.36 5.65
C ILE A 9 5.43 -4.09 6.26
N GLY A 10 5.91 -2.86 6.18
CA GLY A 10 7.20 -2.51 6.77
C GLY A 10 7.20 -1.08 7.26
N THR A 11 8.22 -0.75 8.06
CA THR A 11 8.43 0.61 8.58
C THR A 11 9.30 1.47 7.67
N SER A 12 9.96 0.86 6.69
CA SER A 12 10.87 1.54 5.76
C SER A 12 10.12 2.13 4.56
N ASN A 13 10.58 3.30 4.10
CA ASN A 13 10.19 3.84 2.80
C ASN A 13 10.93 3.10 1.65
N TRP A 14 10.66 3.49 0.40
CA TRP A 14 11.33 2.97 -0.80
C TRP A 14 12.45 3.91 -1.26
N SER A 15 13.26 4.36 -0.31
CA SER A 15 14.41 5.24 -0.56
C SER A 15 15.69 4.55 -0.11
N GLU A 16 16.75 4.73 -0.91
CA GLU A 16 18.06 4.10 -0.71
C GLU A 16 18.67 4.41 0.68
N ASP A 17 18.44 5.63 1.17
CA ASP A 17 18.95 6.11 2.45
C ASP A 17 18.43 5.27 3.63
N TYR A 18 17.21 4.75 3.57
CA TYR A 18 16.62 3.91 4.62
C TYR A 18 17.21 2.51 4.65
N PHE A 19 17.59 1.93 3.51
CA PHE A 19 18.19 0.60 3.45
C PHE A 19 19.61 0.55 4.04
N SER A 20 20.33 1.68 3.99
CA SER A 20 21.73 1.74 4.38
C SER A 20 21.98 2.27 5.80
N SER A 21 21.08 3.14 6.31
CA SER A 21 21.34 3.92 7.54
C SER A 21 20.33 3.72 8.66
N THR A 22 19.18 3.08 8.39
CA THR A 22 18.07 2.99 9.35
C THR A 22 17.66 1.54 9.60
N SER A 23 17.54 1.14 10.87
CA SER A 23 17.00 -0.18 11.23
C SER A 23 15.49 -0.21 11.03
N GLY A 24 15.02 -1.01 10.08
CA GLY A 24 13.60 -1.23 9.82
C GLY A 24 13.17 -2.67 10.12
N VAL A 25 11.86 -2.86 10.30
CA VAL A 25 11.24 -4.20 10.38
C VAL A 25 10.21 -4.35 9.26
N GLY A 26 10.09 -5.57 8.74
CA GLY A 26 9.15 -5.90 7.68
C GLY A 26 8.50 -7.26 7.92
N LEU A 27 7.21 -7.36 7.60
CA LEU A 27 6.41 -8.57 7.62
C LEU A 27 5.90 -8.87 6.21
N VAL A 28 6.15 -10.10 5.76
CA VAL A 28 5.63 -10.64 4.50
C VAL A 28 4.49 -11.59 4.81
N VAL A 29 3.31 -11.32 4.25
CA VAL A 29 2.11 -12.14 4.42
C VAL A 29 1.79 -12.82 3.09
N SER A 30 1.97 -14.15 3.05
CA SER A 30 1.63 -15.01 1.92
C SER A 30 0.63 -16.08 2.38
N GLN A 31 -0.66 -15.78 2.22
CA GLN A 31 -1.74 -16.70 2.60
C GLN A 31 -2.10 -17.61 1.43
N THR A 32 -1.23 -18.60 1.17
CA THR A 32 -1.54 -19.74 0.30
C THR A 32 -2.16 -20.84 1.14
N ALA A 33 -3.49 -20.98 1.18
CA ALA A 33 -4.08 -22.20 1.74
C ALA A 33 -5.51 -22.53 1.28
N PRO A 34 -5.84 -23.84 1.19
CA PRO A 34 -7.21 -24.35 1.06
C PRO A 34 -8.06 -24.20 2.36
N SER A 35 -7.57 -23.49 3.38
CA SER A 35 -8.14 -23.41 4.74
C SER A 35 -8.65 -22.02 5.13
N THR A 36 -8.80 -21.10 4.18
CA THR A 36 -9.53 -19.86 4.46
C THR A 36 -10.99 -20.24 4.71
N GLN A 37 -11.50 -19.94 5.92
CA GLN A 37 -12.92 -20.07 6.22
C GLN A 37 -13.72 -19.38 5.10
N PRO A 38 -14.70 -20.05 4.49
CA PRO A 38 -15.51 -19.45 3.42
C PRO A 38 -16.08 -18.11 3.89
N GLY A 39 -15.82 -17.05 3.12
CA GLY A 39 -16.30 -15.70 3.43
C GLY A 39 -15.36 -14.82 4.25
N VAL A 40 -14.20 -15.31 4.71
CA VAL A 40 -13.19 -14.47 5.37
C VAL A 40 -12.17 -13.98 4.35
N ALA A 41 -12.11 -12.67 4.12
CA ALA A 41 -11.08 -12.08 3.27
C ALA A 41 -9.69 -12.22 3.93
N THR A 42 -8.71 -12.65 3.15
CA THR A 42 -7.30 -12.71 3.59
C THR A 42 -6.79 -11.30 3.90
N VAL A 43 -5.73 -11.19 4.71
CA VAL A 43 -5.10 -9.89 4.99
C VAL A 43 -4.59 -9.26 3.69
N GLN A 44 -4.05 -10.07 2.78
CA GLN A 44 -3.65 -9.61 1.46
C GLN A 44 -4.84 -9.04 0.66
N GLU A 45 -5.99 -9.71 0.68
CA GLU A 45 -7.21 -9.27 -0.01
C GLU A 45 -7.74 -7.95 0.57
N GLN A 46 -7.75 -7.81 1.89
CA GLN A 46 -8.13 -6.55 2.56
C GLN A 46 -7.19 -5.40 2.18
N LEU A 47 -5.88 -5.65 2.17
CA LEU A 47 -4.89 -4.65 1.78
C LEU A 47 -5.00 -4.29 0.29
N ARG A 48 -5.36 -5.24 -0.57
CA ARG A 48 -5.64 -5.00 -1.98
C ARG A 48 -6.85 -4.08 -2.16
N GLN A 49 -7.94 -4.33 -1.43
CA GLN A 49 -9.13 -3.49 -1.48
C GLN A 49 -8.85 -2.05 -1.02
N LEU A 50 -8.02 -1.87 0.02
CA LEU A 50 -7.57 -0.54 0.46
C LEU A 50 -6.72 0.16 -0.62
N PHE A 51 -5.80 -0.57 -1.25
CA PHE A 51 -5.01 -0.05 -2.36
C PHE A 51 -5.93 0.43 -3.51
N GLU A 52 -6.88 -0.39 -3.96
CA GLU A 52 -7.80 -0.04 -5.05
C GLU A 52 -8.68 1.16 -4.70
N ARG A 53 -9.17 1.25 -3.46
CA ARG A 53 -9.93 2.41 -2.97
C ARG A 53 -9.12 3.70 -3.10
N ASP A 54 -7.86 3.66 -2.69
CA ASP A 54 -6.98 4.83 -2.69
C ASP A 54 -6.49 5.17 -4.10
N TRP A 55 -6.23 4.16 -4.92
CA TRP A 55 -5.79 4.30 -6.30
C TRP A 55 -6.87 4.90 -7.21
N SER A 56 -8.12 4.46 -7.05
CA SER A 56 -9.29 4.98 -7.80
C SER A 56 -9.92 6.24 -7.18
N SER A 57 -9.31 6.77 -6.12
CA SER A 57 -9.83 7.93 -5.40
C SER A 57 -9.76 9.20 -6.24
N ARG A 58 -10.73 10.10 -6.06
CA ARG A 58 -10.71 11.48 -6.60
C ARG A 58 -9.50 12.31 -6.18
N TYR A 59 -8.75 11.84 -5.17
CA TYR A 59 -7.53 12.49 -4.67
C TYR A 59 -6.26 11.93 -5.31
N ALA A 60 -6.33 10.82 -6.05
CA ALA A 60 -5.18 10.28 -6.78
C ALA A 60 -4.87 11.17 -8.00
N VAL A 61 -3.60 11.48 -8.19
CA VAL A 61 -3.11 12.30 -9.31
C VAL A 61 -2.01 11.54 -10.05
N GLY A 62 -2.04 11.60 -11.39
CA GLY A 62 -0.98 11.03 -12.22
C GLY A 62 0.31 11.84 -12.08
N LEU A 63 1.45 11.14 -12.05
CA LEU A 63 2.77 11.77 -11.92
C LEU A 63 3.24 12.48 -13.20
N ASP A 64 2.66 12.12 -14.35
CA ASP A 64 3.03 12.65 -15.67
C ASP A 64 2.26 13.92 -16.05
N GLY A 65 1.29 14.35 -15.25
CA GLY A 65 0.46 15.52 -15.51
C GLY A 65 0.80 16.69 -14.59
N PRO A 66 0.63 17.96 -15.04
CA PRO A 66 0.60 19.07 -14.10
C PRO A 66 -0.52 18.80 -13.10
N ALA A 67 -0.17 18.57 -11.83
CA ALA A 67 -1.15 18.36 -10.78
C ALA A 67 -2.19 19.50 -10.88
N PRO A 68 -3.47 19.21 -11.19
CA PRO A 68 -4.46 20.25 -11.37
C PRO A 68 -4.50 21.06 -10.07
N GLY A 69 -4.14 22.33 -10.18
CA GLY A 69 -3.87 23.27 -9.09
C GLY A 69 -4.86 23.21 -7.95
N ARG A 70 -4.61 22.28 -7.03
CA ARG A 70 -5.07 22.30 -5.67
C ARG A 70 -3.80 22.32 -4.87
N ASP A 71 -3.41 23.53 -4.47
CA ASP A 71 -2.52 23.73 -3.34
C ASP A 71 -2.88 22.66 -2.30
N CYS A 72 -1.98 21.70 -2.07
CA CYS A 72 -2.08 20.72 -1.00
C CYS A 72 -1.87 21.41 0.37
N VAL A 73 -2.43 22.60 0.54
CA VAL A 73 -2.50 23.32 1.79
C VAL A 73 -3.74 22.79 2.50
N TRP A 74 -3.53 21.87 3.44
CA TRP A 74 -4.53 21.56 4.45
C TRP A 74 -4.91 22.86 5.16
N ARG A 75 -6.09 23.39 4.87
CA ARG A 75 -6.72 24.43 5.68
C ARG A 75 -7.54 23.71 6.75
N GLY A 76 -6.99 23.68 7.96
CA GLY A 76 -7.68 23.19 9.16
C GLY A 76 -8.87 24.04 9.54
#